data_AF-A0A520C562-F1
#
_entry.id   AF-A0A520C562-F1
#
_cell.length_a   1.000
_cell.length_b   1.000
_cell.length_c   1.000
_cell.angle_alpha   90.00
_cell.angle_beta   90.00
_cell.angle_gamma   90.00
#
_symmetry.space_group_name_H-M   'P 1'
#
loop_
_entity.id
_entity.type
_entity.pdbx_description
1 polymer ?
#
loop_
_entity_poly.entity_id
_entity_poly.type
_entity_poly.pdbx_seq_one_letter_code
_entity_poly.pdbx_strand_id
1 'polypeptide(L)'
;MFGICELANIPLRFEPNDRSEIVSQVLFGECFETIENGKNWVKIKLHDDQYEGWIDSKQFRSISQEHFIKITQSPLVLSNDLIEYVSTKENWLIPIPLGSSLSFINIPETNPANYIFEGLQAQGIQPKSNLINTAFL
;
A
#
# COMPACT_ATOMS: atom_id res chain seq x y z
N MET A 1 -8.79 13.64 -5.14
CA MET A 1 -7.59 13.66 -4.26
C MET A 1 -6.95 12.29 -4.36
N PHE A 2 -5.64 12.18 -4.17
CA PHE A 2 -4.92 10.90 -4.22
C PHE A 2 -4.28 10.61 -2.87
N GLY A 3 -4.17 9.34 -2.53
CA GLY A 3 -3.56 8.90 -1.29
C GLY A 3 -2.68 7.67 -1.48
N ILE A 4 -1.80 7.46 -0.51
CA ILE A 4 -0.97 6.26 -0.36
C ILE A 4 -1.06 5.75 1.08
N CYS A 5 -1.10 4.42 1.23
CA CYS A 5 -1.01 3.78 2.53
C CYS A 5 0.45 3.71 3.01
N GLU A 6 0.74 4.26 4.19
CA GLU A 6 2.06 4.16 4.84
C GLU A 6 2.00 3.40 6.17
N LEU A 7 0.85 2.80 6.48
CA LEU A 7 0.70 1.83 7.55
C LEU A 7 0.90 0.42 6.99
N ALA A 8 1.12 -0.56 7.86
CA ALA A 8 1.22 -1.97 7.47
C ALA A 8 0.04 -2.41 6.58
N ASN A 9 -1.17 -2.08 7.04
CA ASN A 9 -2.42 -2.19 6.31
C ASN A 9 -3.50 -1.30 6.93
N ILE A 10 -4.51 -0.96 6.15
CA ILE A 10 -5.69 -0.18 6.55
C ILE A 10 -6.94 -0.99 6.24
N PRO A 11 -7.92 -1.08 7.15
CA PRO A 11 -9.18 -1.75 6.84
C PRO A 11 -9.99 -0.93 5.82
N LEU A 12 -10.33 -1.55 4.69
CA LEU A 12 -11.27 -0.99 3.73
C LEU A 12 -12.68 -1.47 4.09
N ARG A 13 -13.56 -0.56 4.46
CA ARG A 13 -14.89 -0.87 5.04
C ARG A 13 -16.04 -0.65 4.05
N PHE A 14 -17.11 -1.41 4.23
CA PHE A 14 -18.32 -1.26 3.41
C PHE A 14 -19.02 0.09 3.63
N GLU A 15 -19.11 0.54 4.88
CA GLU A 15 -19.72 1.79 5.32
C GLU A 15 -18.72 2.65 6.13
N PRO A 16 -18.92 3.98 6.21
CA PRO A 16 -18.08 4.90 6.98
C PRO A 16 -18.35 4.79 8.50
N ASN A 17 -18.05 3.63 9.07
CA ASN A 17 -18.34 3.30 10.46
C ASN A 17 -17.33 2.25 10.98
N ASP A 18 -16.82 2.46 12.20
CA ASP A 18 -15.90 1.52 12.85
C ASP A 18 -16.47 0.11 13.04
N ARG A 19 -17.81 0.00 13.14
CA ARG A 19 -18.53 -1.28 13.25
C ARG A 19 -18.85 -1.92 11.89
N SER A 20 -18.62 -1.21 10.78
CA SER A 20 -18.86 -1.76 9.45
C SER A 20 -17.94 -2.94 9.20
N GLU A 21 -18.43 -3.90 8.43
CA GLU A 21 -17.62 -4.99 7.88
C GLU A 21 -16.41 -4.45 7.11
N ILE A 22 -15.30 -5.17 7.25
CA ILE A 22 -14.09 -4.98 6.47
C ILE A 22 -14.27 -5.83 5.20
N VAL A 23 -14.31 -5.16 4.06
CA VAL A 23 -14.54 -5.79 2.74
C VAL A 23 -13.24 -6.04 1.97
N SER A 24 -12.17 -5.32 2.31
CA SER A 24 -10.81 -5.54 1.81
C SER A 24 -9.80 -4.88 2.76
N GLN A 25 -8.53 -4.86 2.38
CA GLN A 25 -7.47 -4.12 3.07
C GLN A 25 -6.66 -3.32 2.06
N VAL A 26 -6.20 -2.14 2.47
CA VAL A 26 -5.20 -1.35 1.74
C VAL A 26 -3.84 -1.65 2.35
N LEU A 27 -2.93 -2.25 1.61
CA LEU A 27 -1.59 -2.62 2.06
C LEU A 27 -0.62 -1.45 1.96
N PHE A 28 0.50 -1.56 2.69
CA PHE A 28 1.59 -0.59 2.61
C PHE A 28 1.99 -0.31 1.15
N GLY A 29 2.10 0.97 0.81
CA GLY A 29 2.47 1.48 -0.50
C GLY A 29 1.38 1.48 -1.58
N GLU A 30 0.21 0.88 -1.32
CA GLU A 30 -0.90 0.94 -2.27
C GLU A 30 -1.42 2.38 -2.42
N CYS A 31 -1.72 2.73 -3.67
CA CYS A 31 -2.21 4.04 -4.07
C CYS A 31 -3.70 3.97 -4.41
N PHE A 32 -4.41 5.07 -4.14
CA PHE A 32 -5.84 5.18 -4.44
C PHE A 32 -6.26 6.60 -4.78
N GLU A 33 -7.41 6.72 -5.42
CA GLU A 33 -8.13 7.97 -5.61
C GLU A 33 -9.27 8.10 -4.62
N THR A 34 -9.49 9.32 -4.11
CA THR A 34 -10.65 9.66 -3.30
C THR A 34 -11.84 9.96 -4.19
N ILE A 35 -12.93 9.23 -3.96
CA ILE A 35 -14.22 9.42 -4.63
C ILE A 35 -15.09 10.38 -3.83
N GLU A 36 -15.13 10.23 -2.51
CA GLU A 36 -15.99 11.01 -1.62
C GLU A 36 -15.24 11.40 -0.34
N ASN A 37 -15.41 12.66 0.09
CA ASN A 37 -14.81 13.17 1.32
C ASN A 37 -15.89 13.38 2.38
N GLY A 38 -15.79 12.67 3.49
CA GLY A 38 -16.51 12.94 4.73
C GLY A 38 -15.62 13.61 5.78
N LYS A 39 -16.13 13.78 7.00
CA LYS A 39 -15.35 14.35 8.12
C LYS A 39 -14.20 13.45 8.56
N ASN A 40 -14.54 12.23 8.97
CA ASN A 40 -13.58 11.25 9.50
C ASN A 40 -13.35 10.08 8.54
N TRP A 41 -14.14 10.01 7.46
CA TRP A 41 -14.16 8.89 6.55
C TRP A 41 -13.99 9.38 5.12
N VAL A 42 -13.26 8.61 4.34
CA VAL A 42 -13.00 8.90 2.93
C VAL A 42 -13.37 7.66 2.13
N LYS A 43 -14.23 7.83 1.12
CA LYS A 43 -14.49 6.76 0.18
C LYS A 43 -13.41 6.81 -0.89
N ILE A 44 -12.72 5.69 -1.07
CA ILE A 44 -11.58 5.56 -1.98
C ILE A 44 -11.84 4.48 -3.03
N LYS A 45 -11.06 4.55 -4.10
CA LYS A 45 -10.93 3.52 -5.12
C LYS A 45 -9.46 3.16 -5.29
N LEU A 46 -9.12 1.90 -5.04
CA LEU A 46 -7.77 1.38 -5.21
C LEU A 46 -7.33 1.43 -6.67
N HIS A 47 -6.04 1.67 -6.91
CA HIS A 47 -5.48 1.73 -8.26
C HIS A 47 -5.38 0.36 -8.94
N ASP A 48 -5.01 -0.67 -8.19
CA ASP A 48 -4.61 -1.95 -8.77
C ASP A 48 -5.81 -2.85 -9.15
N ASP A 49 -6.84 -2.89 -8.31
CA ASP A 49 -8.03 -3.74 -8.52
C ASP A 49 -9.33 -2.95 -8.71
N GLN A 50 -9.25 -1.61 -8.66
CA GLN A 50 -10.39 -0.71 -8.80
C GLN A 50 -11.46 -0.88 -7.71
N TYR A 51 -11.15 -1.56 -6.62
CA TYR A 51 -12.09 -1.85 -5.55
C TYR A 51 -12.36 -0.61 -4.70
N GLU A 52 -13.60 -0.46 -4.24
CA GLU A 52 -14.06 0.71 -3.51
C GLU A 52 -14.43 0.40 -2.07
N GLY A 53 -14.22 1.37 -1.19
CA GLY A 53 -14.70 1.32 0.18
C GLY A 53 -14.28 2.53 0.99
N TRP A 54 -14.50 2.46 2.30
CA TRP A 54 -14.26 3.55 3.24
C TRP A 54 -13.05 3.29 4.12
N ILE A 55 -12.23 4.32 4.30
CA ILE A 55 -11.09 4.34 5.23
C ILE A 55 -11.18 5.56 6.17
N ASP A 56 -10.53 5.49 7.34
CA ASP A 56 -10.40 6.65 8.23
C ASP A 56 -9.43 7.67 7.62
N SER A 57 -9.81 8.95 7.65
CA SER A 57 -9.04 10.05 7.05
C SER A 57 -7.64 10.26 7.64
N LYS A 58 -7.35 9.66 8.80
CA LYS A 58 -6.05 9.75 9.49
C LYS A 58 -5.08 8.62 9.14
N GLN A 59 -5.53 7.61 8.41
CA GLN A 59 -4.75 6.38 8.20
C GLN A 59 -3.87 6.40 6.95
N PHE A 60 -3.93 7.45 6.13
CA PHE A 60 -3.18 7.55 4.89
C PHE A 60 -2.49 8.90 4.74
N ARG A 61 -1.51 8.96 3.83
CA ARG A 61 -0.89 10.23 3.42
C ARG A 61 -1.47 10.68 2.09
N SER A 62 -1.96 11.92 2.04
CA SER A 62 -2.36 12.55 0.77
C SER A 62 -1.12 12.80 -0.11
N ILE A 63 -1.25 12.54 -1.40
CA ILE A 63 -0.21 12.78 -2.40
C ILE A 63 -0.71 13.64 -3.55
N SER A 64 0.21 14.32 -4.25
CA SER A 64 -0.12 15.07 -5.45
C SER A 64 -0.49 14.11 -6.58
N GLN A 65 -1.23 14.62 -7.57
CA GLN A 65 -1.54 13.86 -8.78
C GLN A 65 -0.26 13.45 -9.53
N GLU A 66 0.76 14.32 -9.55
CA GLU A 66 2.06 14.02 -10.14
C GLU A 66 2.72 12.82 -9.46
N HIS A 67 2.73 12.78 -8.12
CA HIS A 67 3.29 11.66 -7.37
C HIS A 67 2.50 10.38 -7.59
N PHE A 68 1.16 10.46 -7.59
CA PHE A 68 0.30 9.32 -7.88
C PHE A 68 0.62 8.71 -9.25
N ILE A 69 0.71 9.54 -10.30
CA ILE A 69 1.04 9.09 -11.65
C ILE A 69 2.45 8.48 -11.69
N LYS A 70 3.44 9.12 -11.07
CA LYS A 70 4.82 8.60 -11.02
C LYS A 70 4.90 7.22 -10.37
N ILE A 71 4.20 7.01 -9.24
CA ILE A 71 4.21 5.73 -8.54
C ILE A 71 3.51 4.67 -9.39
N THR A 72 2.27 4.95 -9.82
CA THR A 72 1.42 3.99 -10.55
C THR A 72 1.96 3.61 -11.93
N GLN A 73 2.76 4.47 -12.56
CA GLN A 73 3.42 4.18 -13.85
C GLN A 73 4.82 3.60 -13.72
N SER A 74 5.37 3.52 -12.51
CA SER A 74 6.66 2.87 -12.26
C SER A 74 6.52 1.34 -12.24
N PRO A 75 7.61 0.58 -12.44
CA PRO A 75 7.57 -0.87 -12.26
C PRO A 75 7.04 -1.26 -10.88
N LEU A 76 6.07 -2.18 -10.85
CA LEU A 76 5.53 -2.70 -9.60
C LEU A 76 6.58 -3.56 -8.89
N VAL A 77 6.95 -3.15 -7.70
CA VAL A 77 7.86 -3.86 -6.80
C VAL A 77 7.08 -4.25 -5.56
N LEU A 78 7.01 -5.55 -5.26
CA LEU A 78 6.24 -6.08 -4.14
C LEU A 78 7.15 -6.74 -3.11
N SER A 79 6.79 -6.63 -1.83
CA SER A 79 7.35 -7.49 -0.79
C SER A 79 7.01 -8.96 -1.09
N ASN A 80 8.00 -9.84 -0.97
CA ASN A 80 7.91 -11.24 -1.40
C ASN A 80 8.06 -12.27 -0.26
N ASP A 81 7.99 -11.84 1.00
CA ASP A 81 7.91 -12.73 2.16
C ASP A 81 6.63 -12.44 2.97
N LEU A 82 6.20 -13.37 3.82
CA LEU A 82 4.96 -13.27 4.60
C LEU A 82 4.90 -12.00 5.44
N ILE A 83 6.01 -11.69 6.11
CA ILE A 83 6.20 -10.48 6.92
C ILE A 83 7.62 -9.98 6.70
N GLU A 84 7.74 -8.75 6.23
CA GLU A 84 9.01 -8.02 6.13
C GLU A 84 8.94 -6.72 6.93
N TYR A 85 10.05 -5.99 7.02
CA TYR A 85 10.10 -4.70 7.70
C TYR A 85 10.58 -3.58 6.80
N VAL A 86 9.85 -2.47 6.84
CA VAL A 86 10.32 -1.18 6.33
C VAL A 86 10.86 -0.38 7.50
N SER A 87 12.05 0.20 7.34
CA SER A 87 12.66 1.06 8.35
C SER A 87 12.65 2.53 7.93
N THR A 88 12.71 3.44 8.90
CA THR A 88 12.96 4.88 8.66
C THR A 88 14.33 5.28 9.20
N LYS A 89 14.82 6.47 8.83
CA LYS A 89 16.07 7.04 9.39
C LYS A 89 16.07 7.18 10.91
N GLU A 90 14.90 7.21 11.53
CA GLU A 90 14.70 7.31 12.98
C GLU A 90 14.66 5.92 13.65
N ASN A 91 14.99 4.85 12.91
CA ASN A 91 14.95 3.45 13.36
C ASN A 91 13.57 2.94 13.77
N TRP A 92 12.49 3.55 13.26
CA TRP A 92 11.16 2.94 13.33
C TRP A 92 11.10 1.75 12.38
N LEU A 93 10.46 0.67 12.83
CA LEU A 93 10.22 -0.53 12.04
C LEU A 93 8.72 -0.71 11.84
N ILE A 94 8.30 -0.83 10.59
CA ILE A 94 6.91 -1.10 10.21
C ILE A 94 6.87 -2.51 9.63
N PRO A 95 6.19 -3.47 10.28
CA PRO A 95 5.99 -4.79 9.69
C PRO A 95 5.02 -4.66 8.53
N ILE A 96 5.41 -5.10 7.35
CA ILE A 96 4.59 -5.05 6.13
C ILE A 96 4.31 -6.48 5.64
N PRO A 97 3.05 -6.77 5.24
CA PRO A 97 2.70 -8.10 4.75
C PRO A 97 3.22 -8.36 3.33
N LEU A 98 3.22 -9.63 2.93
CA LEU A 98 3.38 -10.08 1.55
C LEU A 98 2.48 -9.27 0.61
N GLY A 99 3.02 -8.86 -0.55
CA GLY A 99 2.27 -8.10 -1.55
C GLY A 99 2.20 -6.59 -1.29
N SER A 100 2.79 -6.09 -0.21
CA SER A 100 2.96 -4.64 -0.02
C SER A 100 3.78 -4.01 -1.16
N SER A 101 3.36 -2.84 -1.63
CA SER A 101 4.02 -2.12 -2.73
C SER A 101 5.21 -1.30 -2.22
N LEU A 102 6.37 -1.52 -2.85
CA LEU A 102 7.64 -0.87 -2.53
C LEU A 102 8.05 0.14 -3.61
N SER A 103 7.26 0.28 -4.69
CA SER A 103 7.61 1.10 -5.85
C SER A 103 7.92 2.56 -5.50
N PHE A 104 7.16 3.15 -4.58
CA PHE A 104 7.35 4.55 -4.17
C PHE A 104 8.65 4.78 -3.38
N ILE A 105 9.18 3.75 -2.70
CA ILE A 105 10.43 3.86 -1.93
C ILE A 105 11.61 4.23 -2.83
N ASN A 106 11.62 3.67 -4.05
CA ASN A 106 12.66 3.87 -5.05
C ASN A 106 12.57 5.24 -5.77
N ILE A 107 11.57 6.05 -5.46
CA ILE A 107 11.35 7.37 -6.05
C ILE A 107 11.47 8.43 -4.93
N PRO A 108 12.63 9.11 -4.82
CA PRO A 108 12.93 9.99 -3.68
C PRO A 108 11.86 11.05 -3.39
N GLU A 109 11.28 11.66 -4.42
CA GLU A 109 10.23 12.69 -4.28
C GLU A 109 8.94 12.16 -3.64
N THR A 110 8.69 10.86 -3.77
CA THR A 110 7.48 10.20 -3.25
C THR A 110 7.68 9.54 -1.90
N ASN A 111 8.94 9.47 -1.41
CA ASN A 111 9.35 8.85 -0.15
C ASN A 111 9.92 9.89 0.86
N PRO A 112 9.09 10.85 1.33
CA PRO A 112 9.56 11.90 2.24
C PRO A 112 10.01 11.37 3.61
N ALA A 113 9.45 10.25 4.06
CA ALA A 113 9.80 9.61 5.33
C ALA A 113 11.14 8.84 5.26
N ASN A 114 11.76 8.76 4.07
CA ASN A 114 13.00 8.01 3.85
C ASN A 114 12.86 6.55 4.30
N TYR A 115 11.77 5.90 3.91
CA TYR A 115 11.60 4.47 4.08
C TYR A 115 12.73 3.71 3.37
N ILE A 116 13.24 2.67 4.02
CA ILE A 116 14.28 1.78 3.52
C ILE A 116 13.75 0.36 3.67
N PHE A 117 14.00 -0.47 2.65
CA PHE A 117 13.62 -1.88 2.63
C PHE A 117 14.79 -2.71 2.13
N GLU A 118 15.15 -3.75 2.89
CA GLU A 118 16.30 -4.64 2.61
C GLU A 118 15.89 -6.11 2.43
N GLY A 119 14.59 -6.40 2.49
CA GLY A 119 14.03 -7.75 2.40
C GLY A 119 13.90 -8.29 0.98
N LEU A 120 13.17 -9.40 0.84
CA LEU A 120 12.91 -10.03 -0.46
C LEU A 120 11.87 -9.26 -1.27
N GLN A 121 12.18 -9.00 -2.54
CA GLN A 121 11.31 -8.28 -3.47
C GLN A 121 10.95 -9.15 -4.68
N ALA A 122 9.75 -8.97 -5.20
CA ALA A 122 9.30 -9.52 -6.47
C ALA A 122 8.92 -8.40 -7.44
N GLN A 123 9.21 -8.61 -8.72
CA GLN A 123 8.84 -7.71 -9.81
C GLN A 123 8.35 -8.51 -11.00
N GLY A 124 7.34 -8.00 -11.69
CA GLY A 124 6.79 -8.62 -12.90
C GLY A 124 6.22 -10.03 -12.67
N ILE A 125 5.99 -10.73 -13.78
CA ILE A 125 5.39 -12.07 -13.75
C ILE A 125 6.47 -13.11 -13.48
N GLN A 126 6.32 -13.83 -12.36
CA GLN A 126 7.21 -14.91 -11.98
C GLN A 126 6.76 -16.25 -12.58
N PRO A 127 7.67 -17.19 -12.89
CA PRO A 127 7.33 -18.51 -13.38
C PRO A 127 6.42 -19.29 -12.42
N LYS A 128 5.36 -19.92 -12.93
CA LYS A 128 4.46 -20.75 -12.11
C LYS A 128 5.15 -21.91 -11.39
N SER A 129 6.31 -22.35 -11.88
CA SER A 129 7.14 -23.35 -11.19
C SER A 129 7.58 -22.91 -9.80
N ASN A 130 7.66 -21.60 -9.54
CA ASN A 130 8.06 -21.07 -8.23
C ASN A 130 7.02 -21.36 -7.15
N LEU A 131 5.74 -21.56 -7.51
CA LEU A 131 4.68 -21.90 -6.54
C LEU A 131 5.01 -23.16 -5.74
N ILE A 132 5.71 -24.14 -6.34
CA ILE A 132 6.10 -25.37 -5.65
C ILE A 132 7.20 -25.07 -4.63
N ASN A 133 8.18 -24.24 -5.00
CA ASN A 133 9.30 -23.87 -4.13
C ASN A 133 8.86 -22.99 -2.96
N THR A 134 7.77 -22.23 -3.13
CA THR A 134 7.25 -21.30 -2.12
C THR A 134 6.03 -21.83 -1.38
N ALA A 135 5.62 -23.10 -1.59
CA ALA A 135 4.38 -23.65 -1.04
C ALA A 135 4.37 -23.82 0.50
N PHE A 136 5.56 -23.90 1.10
CA PHE A 136 5.75 -24.13 2.55
C PHE A 136 6.35 -22.93 3.28
N LEU A 137 6.46 -21.78 2.61
CA LEU A 137 6.79 -20.52 3.26
C LEU A 137 5.62 -20.08 4.16
#